data_AF-A0A925NL88-F1
#
_entry.id   AF-A0A925NL88-F1
#
_cell.length_a   1.000
_cell.length_b   1.000
_cell.length_c   1.000
_cell.angle_alpha   90.00
_cell.angle_beta   90.00
_cell.angle_gamma   90.00
#
_symmetry.space_group_name_H-M   'P 1'
#
loop_
_entity.id
_entity.type
_entity.pdbx_description
1 polymer ?
#
loop_
_entity_poly.entity_id
_entity_poly.type
_entity_poly.pdbx_seq_one_letter_code
_entity_poly.pdbx_strand_id
1 'polypeptide(L)'
;MNSEKILEYLKMPKVIIGLIIAAVLLFGTVSTITTYTSIRNEGRSQELAMTSHWKNTQSRYGQFRLGMADKLTIAREKRDAINKILVDAVSGRYDKAGQAGTVDQAAVFSAIVEKYPDLKGLDIFDTLLRDIQAGREAFAKDQEQMADMVRSYNSWRTTGSFLHPTFVNWAGFPSDVLEVTVGDKVYRGQNALDKMSKVIVGQDTNEIFDTGNDKPVGK
;
A
#
# COMPACT_ATOMS: atom_id res chain seq x y z
N MET A 1 -68.71 0.52 3.24
CA MET A 1 -68.65 -0.93 3.54
C MET A 1 -68.59 -1.06 5.06
N ASN A 2 -69.64 -1.61 5.70
CA ASN A 2 -69.73 -1.67 7.17
C ASN A 2 -68.62 -2.56 7.76
N SER A 3 -68.01 -2.12 8.86
CA SER A 3 -66.92 -2.81 9.57
C SER A 3 -67.24 -4.26 9.95
N GLU A 4 -68.52 -4.57 10.23
CA GLU A 4 -68.96 -5.93 10.54
C GLU A 4 -68.88 -6.88 9.35
N LYS A 5 -69.21 -6.42 8.14
CA LYS A 5 -69.09 -7.22 6.91
C LYS A 5 -67.63 -7.51 6.54
N ILE A 6 -66.72 -6.60 6.90
CA ILE A 6 -65.28 -6.78 6.71
C ILE A 6 -64.76 -7.85 7.67
N LEU A 7 -65.19 -7.84 8.93
CA LEU A 7 -64.82 -8.85 9.93
C LEU A 7 -65.33 -10.25 9.58
N GLU A 8 -66.51 -10.37 8.98
CA GLU A 8 -67.06 -11.64 8.52
C GLU A 8 -66.29 -12.19 7.31
N TYR A 9 -65.90 -11.32 6.37
CA TYR A 9 -65.07 -11.69 5.22
C TYR A 9 -63.66 -12.13 5.62
N LEU A 10 -63.07 -11.48 6.63
CA LEU A 10 -61.76 -11.83 7.18
C LEU A 10 -61.73 -13.17 7.92
N LYS A 11 -62.88 -13.69 8.38
CA LYS A 11 -62.98 -15.01 9.02
C LYS A 11 -63.05 -16.17 8.02
N MET A 12 -63.19 -15.88 6.72
CA MET A 12 -63.17 -16.93 5.70
C MET A 12 -61.76 -17.52 5.59
N PRO A 13 -61.59 -18.86 5.69
CA PRO A 13 -60.26 -19.49 5.71
C PRO A 13 -59.42 -19.17 4.47
N LYS A 14 -60.05 -18.97 3.30
CA LYS A 14 -59.36 -18.57 2.06
C LYS A 14 -58.79 -17.15 2.11
N VAL A 15 -59.48 -16.22 2.78
CA VAL A 15 -59.01 -14.83 2.95
C VAL A 15 -57.86 -14.78 3.94
N ILE A 16 -57.94 -15.54 5.04
CA ILE A 16 -56.85 -15.69 6.01
C ILE A 16 -55.60 -16.27 5.34
N ILE A 17 -55.74 -17.35 4.57
CA ILE A 17 -54.62 -17.95 3.83
C ILE A 17 -54.03 -16.95 2.83
N GLY A 18 -54.88 -16.22 2.10
CA GLY A 18 -54.42 -15.17 1.17
C GLY A 18 -53.63 -14.06 1.86
N LEU A 19 -54.07 -13.61 3.04
CA LEU A 19 -53.36 -12.60 3.83
C LEU A 19 -52.04 -13.13 4.40
N ILE A 20 -51.98 -14.39 4.84
CA ILE A 20 -50.74 -15.01 5.30
C ILE A 20 -49.73 -15.10 4.16
N ILE A 21 -50.14 -15.54 2.97
CA ILE A 21 -49.26 -15.62 1.79
C ILE A 21 -48.77 -14.22 1.41
N ALA A 22 -49.66 -13.22 1.36
CA ALA A 22 -49.30 -11.85 1.07
C ALA A 22 -48.30 -11.29 2.11
N ALA A 23 -48.52 -11.54 3.39
CA ALA A 23 -47.62 -11.14 4.46
C ALA A 23 -46.25 -11.81 4.31
N VAL A 24 -46.19 -13.13 4.09
CA VAL A 24 -44.92 -13.86 3.90
C VAL A 24 -44.15 -13.35 2.69
N LEU A 25 -44.82 -13.08 1.56
CA LEU A 25 -44.20 -12.49 0.38
C LEU A 25 -43.67 -11.08 0.66
N LEU A 26 -44.44 -10.27 1.39
CA LEU A 26 -44.05 -8.89 1.71
C LEU A 26 -42.87 -8.86 2.70
N PHE A 27 -42.91 -9.68 3.75
CA PHE A 27 -41.77 -9.85 4.66
C PHE A 27 -40.54 -10.42 3.95
N GLY A 28 -40.70 -11.40 3.05
CA GLY A 28 -39.61 -11.97 2.27
C GLY A 28 -38.96 -10.96 1.33
N THR A 29 -39.76 -10.16 0.63
CA THR A 29 -39.27 -9.10 -0.27
C THR A 29 -38.59 -7.97 0.49
N VAL A 30 -39.16 -7.50 1.61
CA VAL A 30 -38.52 -6.49 2.45
C VAL A 30 -37.19 -7.01 3.01
N SER A 31 -37.16 -8.24 3.55
CA SER A 31 -35.96 -8.84 4.10
C SER A 31 -34.85 -9.00 3.05
N THR A 32 -35.19 -9.40 1.82
CA THR A 32 -34.19 -9.55 0.75
C THR A 32 -33.62 -8.22 0.29
N ILE A 33 -34.46 -7.17 0.17
CA ILE A 33 -34.01 -5.82 -0.20
C ILE A 33 -33.11 -5.21 0.88
N THR A 34 -33.45 -5.36 2.16
CA THR A 34 -32.63 -4.82 3.26
C THR A 34 -31.28 -5.52 3.34
N THR A 35 -31.25 -6.86 3.25
CA THR A 35 -30.01 -7.64 3.21
C THR A 35 -29.15 -7.28 1.99
N TYR A 36 -29.75 -7.15 0.80
CA TYR A 36 -29.05 -6.75 -0.42
C TYR A 36 -28.40 -5.37 -0.28
N THR A 37 -29.15 -4.39 0.24
CA THR A 37 -28.66 -3.01 0.41
C THR A 37 -27.52 -2.96 1.42
N SER A 38 -27.63 -3.72 2.52
CA SER A 38 -26.56 -3.83 3.51
C SER A 38 -25.27 -4.39 2.91
N ILE A 39 -25.35 -5.53 2.21
CA ILE A 39 -24.21 -6.18 1.55
C ILE A 39 -23.58 -5.25 0.51
N ARG A 40 -24.40 -4.56 -0.29
CA ARG A 40 -23.92 -3.63 -1.31
C ARG A 40 -23.18 -2.44 -0.72
N ASN A 41 -23.68 -1.86 0.37
CA ASN A 41 -23.04 -0.72 1.00
C ASN A 41 -21.74 -1.13 1.71
N GLU A 42 -21.77 -2.26 2.43
CA GLU A 42 -20.61 -2.77 3.15
C GLU A 42 -19.48 -3.18 2.19
N GLY A 43 -19.79 -3.98 1.17
CA GLY A 43 -18.80 -4.41 0.18
C GLY A 43 -18.17 -3.24 -0.56
N ARG A 44 -18.99 -2.24 -0.95
CA ARG A 44 -18.48 -1.03 -1.63
C ARG A 44 -17.60 -0.18 -0.71
N SER A 45 -17.93 -0.08 0.57
CA SER A 45 -17.10 0.62 1.56
C SER A 45 -15.71 -0.03 1.68
N GLN A 46 -15.67 -1.36 1.77
CA GLN A 46 -14.41 -2.11 1.85
C GLN A 46 -13.57 -1.96 0.56
N GLU A 47 -14.18 -2.04 -0.62
CA GLU A 47 -13.47 -1.88 -1.91
C GLU A 47 -12.92 -0.47 -2.11
N LEU A 48 -13.68 0.56 -1.70
CA LEU A 48 -13.21 1.94 -1.72
C LEU A 48 -12.06 2.16 -0.75
N ALA A 49 -12.14 1.57 0.45
CA ALA A 49 -11.05 1.64 1.43
C ALA A 49 -9.77 0.98 0.87
N MET A 50 -9.87 -0.21 0.27
CA MET A 50 -8.73 -0.90 -0.34
C MET A 50 -8.13 -0.09 -1.51
N THR A 51 -8.98 0.44 -2.39
CA THR A 51 -8.54 1.28 -3.52
C THR A 51 -7.84 2.55 -3.05
N SER A 52 -8.38 3.20 -2.01
CA SER A 52 -7.78 4.38 -1.39
C SER A 52 -6.43 4.06 -0.75
N HIS A 53 -6.35 2.97 0.02
CA HIS A 53 -5.10 2.53 0.66
C HIS A 53 -4.02 2.21 -0.36
N TRP A 54 -4.39 1.55 -1.48
CA TRP A 54 -3.47 1.29 -2.58
C TRP A 54 -2.91 2.57 -3.19
N LYS A 55 -3.78 3.53 -3.55
CA LYS A 55 -3.38 4.82 -4.14
C LYS A 55 -2.49 5.63 -3.19
N ASN A 56 -2.82 5.65 -1.90
CA ASN A 56 -2.01 6.32 -0.87
C ASN A 56 -0.63 5.67 -0.69
N THR A 57 -0.57 4.33 -0.74
CA THR A 57 0.70 3.59 -0.66
C THR A 57 1.58 3.84 -1.88
N GLN A 58 1.00 3.87 -3.09
CA GLN A 58 1.73 4.23 -4.31
C GLN A 58 2.27 5.66 -4.26
N SER A 59 1.45 6.62 -3.82
CA SER A 59 1.87 8.01 -3.67
C SER A 59 3.03 8.17 -2.67
N ARG A 60 2.91 7.56 -1.48
CA ARG A 60 3.98 7.56 -0.46
C ARG A 60 5.26 6.93 -0.97
N TYR A 61 5.17 5.79 -1.66
CA TYR A 61 6.34 5.14 -2.24
C TYR A 61 7.00 6.00 -3.32
N GLY A 62 6.20 6.67 -4.16
CA GLY A 62 6.69 7.63 -5.15
C GLY A 62 7.44 8.80 -4.51
N GLN A 63 6.84 9.42 -3.49
CA GLN A 63 7.48 10.50 -2.72
C GLN A 63 8.76 10.04 -2.03
N PHE A 64 8.76 8.85 -1.42
CA PHE A 64 9.95 8.26 -0.80
C PHE A 64 11.07 8.04 -1.83
N ARG A 65 10.75 7.50 -3.02
CA ARG A 65 11.74 7.31 -4.09
C ARG A 65 12.32 8.61 -4.61
N LEU A 66 11.50 9.64 -4.83
CA LEU A 66 11.96 10.95 -5.26
C LEU A 66 12.86 11.59 -4.18
N GLY A 67 12.42 11.59 -2.93
CA GLY A 67 13.22 12.11 -1.81
C GLY A 67 14.54 11.36 -1.62
N MET A 68 14.56 10.05 -1.87
CA MET A 68 15.79 9.25 -1.85
C MET A 68 16.72 9.61 -3.02
N ALA A 69 16.19 9.81 -4.23
CA ALA A 69 16.96 10.22 -5.39
C ALA A 69 17.59 11.61 -5.20
N ASP A 70 16.84 12.55 -4.61
CA ASP A 70 17.35 13.89 -4.27
C ASP A 70 18.46 13.79 -3.22
N LYS A 71 18.27 13.02 -2.15
CA LYS A 71 19.30 12.80 -1.12
C LYS A 71 20.56 12.15 -1.68
N LEU A 72 20.42 11.18 -2.58
CA LEU A 72 21.55 10.54 -3.26
C LEU A 72 22.28 11.50 -4.21
N THR A 73 21.56 12.36 -4.92
CA THR A 73 22.13 13.38 -5.79
C THR A 73 22.93 14.39 -4.98
N ILE A 74 22.36 14.89 -3.88
CA ILE A 74 23.06 15.77 -2.93
C ILE A 74 24.30 15.07 -2.36
N ALA A 75 24.21 13.79 -1.99
CA ALA A 75 25.36 13.04 -1.48
C ALA A 75 26.48 12.89 -2.52
N ARG A 76 26.14 12.68 -3.81
CA ARG A 76 27.11 12.64 -4.91
C ARG A 76 27.75 14.00 -5.15
N GLU A 77 26.96 15.06 -5.22
CA GLU A 77 27.46 16.43 -5.39
C GLU A 77 28.40 16.82 -4.24
N LYS A 78 28.03 16.49 -3.00
CA LYS A 78 28.88 16.70 -1.83
C LYS A 78 30.17 15.88 -1.88
N ARG A 79 30.10 14.61 -2.27
CA ARG A 79 31.29 13.75 -2.46
C ARG A 79 32.21 14.32 -3.54
N ASP A 80 31.66 14.73 -4.68
CA ASP A 80 32.43 15.23 -5.81
C ASP A 80 33.05 16.60 -5.48
N ALA A 81 32.35 17.45 -4.71
CA ALA A 81 32.90 18.68 -4.15
C ALA A 81 34.05 18.41 -3.17
N ILE A 82 33.91 17.43 -2.27
CA ILE A 82 34.99 17.01 -1.35
C ILE A 82 36.19 16.48 -2.14
N ASN A 83 35.98 15.62 -3.14
CA ASN A 83 37.05 15.12 -3.99
C ASN A 83 37.77 16.25 -4.73
N LYS A 84 37.02 17.22 -5.27
CA LYS A 84 37.59 18.39 -5.94
C LYS A 84 38.40 19.25 -4.96
N ILE A 85 37.89 19.50 -3.76
CA ILE A 85 38.61 20.23 -2.70
C ILE A 85 39.88 19.47 -2.28
N LEU A 86 39.81 18.14 -2.13
CA LEU A 86 40.98 17.31 -1.81
C LEU A 86 42.02 17.37 -2.93
N VAL A 87 41.60 17.28 -4.19
CA VAL A 87 42.48 17.43 -5.35
C VAL A 87 43.08 18.84 -5.42
N ASP A 88 42.29 19.89 -5.20
CA ASP A 88 42.72 21.30 -5.21
C ASP A 88 43.65 21.63 -4.03
N ALA A 89 43.43 21.04 -2.85
CA ALA A 89 44.27 21.20 -1.67
C ALA A 89 45.60 20.45 -1.81
N VAL A 90 45.58 19.29 -2.47
CA VAL A 90 46.79 18.55 -2.81
C VAL A 90 47.56 19.27 -3.92
N SER A 91 46.92 19.68 -5.01
CA SER A 91 47.57 20.38 -6.14
C SER A 91 48.09 21.77 -5.78
N GLY A 92 47.35 22.55 -4.97
CA GLY A 92 47.76 23.87 -4.51
C GLY A 92 49.03 23.89 -3.64
N ARG A 93 49.41 22.75 -3.05
CA ARG A 93 50.71 22.57 -2.36
C ARG A 93 51.82 22.05 -3.27
N TYR A 94 51.49 21.39 -4.38
CA TYR A 94 52.47 20.97 -5.38
C TYR A 94 52.88 22.11 -6.33
N ASP A 95 52.01 23.10 -6.55
CA ASP A 95 52.33 24.25 -7.42
C ASP A 95 53.21 25.32 -6.74
N LYS A 96 53.51 25.20 -5.44
CA LYS A 96 54.33 26.18 -4.69
C LYS A 96 55.55 25.64 -3.94
N ALA A 97 55.87 24.35 -3.99
CA ALA A 97 57.02 23.83 -3.26
C ALA A 97 57.87 22.87 -4.10
N GLY A 98 58.93 23.41 -4.69
CA GLY A 98 60.09 22.64 -5.14
C GLY A 98 60.93 22.08 -4.00
N GLN A 99 60.32 21.49 -2.96
CA GLN A 99 61.04 20.78 -1.91
C GLN A 99 60.33 19.47 -1.54
N ALA A 100 61.10 18.40 -1.65
CA ALA A 100 60.71 17.03 -1.44
C ALA A 100 60.36 16.73 0.02
N GLY A 101 59.33 15.91 0.18
CA GLY A 101 59.31 14.88 1.23
C GLY A 101 59.00 15.38 2.64
N THR A 102 57.73 15.68 2.90
CA THR A 102 56.92 15.09 3.98
C THR A 102 55.62 15.86 4.03
N VAL A 103 54.55 15.27 3.48
CA VAL A 103 53.21 15.81 3.65
C VAL A 103 52.84 15.55 5.10
N ASP A 104 52.91 16.57 5.94
CA ASP A 104 52.43 16.49 7.30
C ASP A 104 50.90 16.29 7.28
N GLN A 105 50.48 15.03 7.42
CA GLN A 105 49.06 14.63 7.39
C GLN A 105 48.23 15.40 8.42
N ALA A 106 48.83 15.76 9.57
CA ALA A 106 48.17 16.53 10.60
C ALA A 106 47.86 17.97 10.16
N ALA A 107 48.78 18.60 9.38
CA ALA A 107 48.57 19.93 8.83
C ALA A 107 47.54 19.94 7.67
N VAL A 108 47.46 18.86 6.89
CA VAL A 108 46.43 18.68 5.85
C VAL A 108 45.07 18.46 6.49
N PHE A 109 44.96 17.59 7.49
CA PHE A 109 43.70 17.36 8.22
C PHE A 109 43.24 18.61 8.99
N SER A 110 44.14 19.34 9.64
CA SER A 110 43.81 20.59 10.34
C SER A 110 43.30 21.65 9.37
N ALA A 111 43.95 21.84 8.21
CA ALA A 111 43.49 22.80 7.21
C ALA A 111 42.15 22.41 6.57
N ILE A 112 41.90 21.10 6.41
CA ILE A 112 40.61 20.57 5.91
C ILE A 112 39.50 20.80 6.94
N VAL A 113 39.74 20.53 8.23
CA VAL A 113 38.78 20.77 9.33
C VAL A 113 38.53 22.26 9.55
N GLU A 114 39.54 23.11 9.37
CA GLU A 114 39.48 24.57 9.56
C GLU A 114 38.79 25.29 8.39
N LYS A 115 39.04 24.87 7.14
CA LYS A 115 38.34 25.40 5.96
C LYS A 115 36.94 24.83 5.80
N TYR A 116 36.68 23.63 6.31
CA TYR A 116 35.42 22.92 6.17
C TYR A 116 35.04 22.21 7.48
N PRO A 117 34.50 22.95 8.47
CA PRO A 117 33.91 22.34 9.69
C PRO A 117 32.70 21.43 9.39
N ASP A 118 32.25 21.39 8.13
CA ASP A 118 31.09 20.66 7.62
C ASP A 118 31.39 19.21 7.17
N LEU A 119 32.53 18.63 7.59
CA LEU A 119 32.80 17.18 7.50
C LEU A 119 31.79 16.30 8.25
N LYS A 120 30.79 16.92 8.90
CA LYS A 120 29.46 16.34 9.20
C LYS A 120 28.77 15.69 7.99
N GLY A 121 29.28 15.84 6.77
CA GLY A 121 28.83 15.12 5.57
C GLY A 121 28.89 13.59 5.68
N LEU A 122 29.65 12.99 6.61
CA LEU A 122 29.55 11.55 6.90
C LEU A 122 28.20 11.16 7.53
N ASP A 123 27.59 12.04 8.34
CA ASP A 123 26.28 11.80 8.96
C ASP A 123 25.15 11.70 7.91
N ILE A 124 25.40 12.18 6.68
CA ILE A 124 24.44 12.08 5.57
C ILE A 124 24.22 10.61 5.17
N PHE A 125 25.26 9.77 5.25
CA PHE A 125 25.15 8.34 4.96
C PHE A 125 24.39 7.59 6.06
N ASP A 126 24.66 7.91 7.33
CA ASP A 126 23.92 7.34 8.45
C ASP A 126 22.45 7.78 8.45
N THR A 127 22.20 9.05 8.10
CA THR A 127 20.84 9.58 7.92
C THR A 127 20.14 8.87 6.75
N LEU A 128 20.83 8.67 5.62
CA LEU A 128 20.30 7.92 4.48
C LEU A 128 19.95 6.48 4.85
N LEU A 129 20.81 5.79 5.61
CA LEU A 129 20.55 4.43 6.09
C LEU A 129 19.35 4.37 7.01
N ARG A 130 19.21 5.32 7.94
CA ARG A 130 18.03 5.45 8.82
C ARG A 130 16.76 5.72 8.01
N ASP A 131 16.83 6.60 7.01
CA ASP A 131 15.70 6.89 6.12
C ASP A 131 15.30 5.68 5.27
N ILE A 132 16.28 4.89 4.79
CA ILE A 132 16.04 3.62 4.07
C ILE A 132 15.34 2.62 4.99
N GLN A 133 15.83 2.44 6.23
CA GLN A 133 15.22 1.52 7.20
C GLN A 133 13.79 1.95 7.54
N ALA A 134 13.58 3.22 7.87
CA ALA A 134 12.26 3.77 8.15
C ALA A 134 11.29 3.64 6.96
N GLY A 135 11.78 3.88 5.74
CA GLY A 135 11.00 3.69 4.51
C GLY A 135 10.61 2.22 4.27
N ARG A 136 11.51 1.27 4.54
CA ARG A 136 11.23 -0.17 4.45
C ARG A 136 10.21 -0.62 5.49
N GLU A 137 10.35 -0.16 6.73
CA GLU A 137 9.39 -0.47 7.81
C GLU A 137 8.00 0.10 7.51
N ALA A 138 7.93 1.35 7.05
CA ALA A 138 6.66 1.96 6.63
C ALA A 138 6.00 1.18 5.49
N PHE A 139 6.79 0.77 4.49
CA PHE A 139 6.29 -0.03 3.38
C PHE A 139 5.83 -1.43 3.81
N ALA A 140 6.57 -2.08 4.71
CA ALA A 140 6.17 -3.38 5.26
C ALA A 140 4.84 -3.28 6.01
N LYS A 141 4.67 -2.25 6.84
CA LYS A 141 3.42 -1.97 7.55
C LYS A 141 2.25 -1.69 6.58
N ASP A 142 2.49 -0.93 5.51
CA ASP A 142 1.47 -0.66 4.49
C ASP A 142 1.03 -1.94 3.76
N GLN A 143 1.97 -2.84 3.49
CA GLN A 143 1.69 -4.15 2.90
C GLN A 143 0.93 -5.08 3.85
N GLU A 144 1.29 -5.12 5.13
CA GLU A 144 0.57 -5.87 6.17
C GLU A 144 -0.88 -5.39 6.28
N GLN A 145 -1.08 -4.07 6.34
CA GLN A 145 -2.41 -3.46 6.35
C GLN A 145 -3.22 -3.83 5.10
N MET A 146 -2.59 -3.79 3.91
CA MET A 146 -3.28 -4.20 2.68
C MET A 146 -3.68 -5.68 2.71
N ALA A 147 -2.77 -6.56 3.17
CA ALA A 147 -3.05 -7.99 3.29
C ALA A 147 -4.19 -8.27 4.28
N ASP A 148 -4.25 -7.53 5.38
CA ASP A 148 -5.34 -7.62 6.37
C ASP A 148 -6.67 -7.13 5.79
N MET A 149 -6.69 -6.04 5.03
CA MET A 149 -7.89 -5.57 4.35
C MET A 149 -8.40 -6.60 3.33
N VAL A 150 -7.50 -7.17 2.52
CA VAL A 150 -7.83 -8.24 1.56
C VAL A 150 -8.35 -9.49 2.28
N ARG A 151 -7.73 -9.88 3.40
CA ARG A 151 -8.17 -11.01 4.23
C ARG A 151 -9.56 -10.76 4.81
N SER A 152 -9.78 -9.58 5.38
CA SER A 152 -11.07 -9.17 5.94
C SER A 152 -12.17 -9.19 4.87
N TYR A 153 -11.90 -8.62 3.70
CA TYR A 153 -12.81 -8.64 2.56
C TYR A 153 -13.12 -10.06 2.06
N ASN A 154 -12.10 -10.91 1.96
CA ASN A 154 -12.27 -12.32 1.61
C ASN A 154 -13.08 -13.08 2.66
N SER A 155 -12.85 -12.82 3.94
CA SER A 155 -13.67 -13.39 5.02
C SER A 155 -15.10 -12.93 4.86
N TRP A 156 -15.36 -11.63 4.76
CA TRP A 156 -16.70 -11.07 4.58
C TRP A 156 -17.44 -11.73 3.41
N ARG A 157 -16.85 -11.80 2.20
CA ARG A 157 -17.55 -12.36 1.03
C ARG A 157 -17.83 -13.87 1.12
N THR A 158 -17.00 -14.62 1.83
CA THR A 158 -17.08 -16.10 1.89
C THR A 158 -17.72 -16.64 3.17
N THR A 159 -17.78 -15.84 4.23
CA THR A 159 -18.26 -16.25 5.55
C THR A 159 -19.59 -15.56 5.87
N GLY A 160 -20.38 -16.15 6.77
CA GLY A 160 -21.68 -15.61 7.18
C GLY A 160 -22.79 -16.67 7.17
N SER A 161 -24.04 -16.22 7.05
CA SER A 161 -25.18 -17.13 6.90
C SER A 161 -25.08 -17.92 5.59
N PHE A 162 -25.77 -19.06 5.49
CA PHE A 162 -25.71 -19.91 4.31
C PHE A 162 -26.11 -19.21 2.99
N LEU A 163 -26.86 -18.11 3.07
CA LEU A 163 -27.26 -17.29 1.93
C LEU A 163 -26.31 -16.12 1.66
N HIS A 164 -25.44 -15.74 2.60
CA HIS A 164 -24.60 -14.56 2.47
C HIS A 164 -23.70 -14.61 1.22
N PRO A 165 -22.93 -15.69 0.94
CA PRO A 165 -22.13 -15.78 -0.28
C PRO A 165 -22.98 -15.67 -1.57
N THR A 166 -24.21 -16.17 -1.54
CA THR A 166 -25.14 -16.08 -2.67
C THR A 166 -25.56 -14.63 -2.91
N PHE A 167 -25.90 -13.89 -1.85
CA PHE A 167 -26.24 -12.48 -1.94
C PHE A 167 -25.03 -11.61 -2.34
N VAL A 168 -23.82 -11.94 -1.88
CA VAL A 168 -22.59 -11.24 -2.26
C VAL A 168 -22.31 -11.42 -3.77
N ASN A 169 -22.41 -12.65 -4.27
CA ASN A 169 -22.29 -12.94 -5.70
C ASN A 169 -23.38 -12.23 -6.50
N TRP A 170 -24.62 -12.24 -6.03
CA TRP A 170 -25.74 -11.55 -6.68
C TRP A 170 -25.58 -10.02 -6.67
N ALA A 171 -24.95 -9.46 -5.63
CA ALA A 171 -24.60 -8.05 -5.54
C ALA A 171 -23.43 -7.64 -6.45
N GLY A 172 -22.73 -8.61 -7.06
CA GLY A 172 -21.68 -8.37 -8.05
C GLY A 172 -20.32 -8.05 -7.43
N PHE A 173 -19.99 -8.65 -6.29
CA PHE A 173 -18.67 -8.52 -5.66
C PHE A 173 -17.74 -9.67 -6.05
N PRO A 174 -16.44 -9.40 -6.35
CA PRO A 174 -15.81 -8.08 -6.35
C PRO A 174 -16.28 -7.19 -7.51
N SER A 175 -16.54 -5.92 -7.21
CA SER A 175 -17.13 -4.97 -8.16
C SER A 175 -16.08 -4.15 -8.90
N ASP A 176 -16.48 -3.51 -9.99
CA ASP A 176 -15.61 -2.63 -10.79
C ASP A 176 -15.15 -1.36 -10.06
N VAL A 177 -15.67 -1.10 -8.86
CA VAL A 177 -15.21 -0.02 -7.97
C VAL A 177 -13.86 -0.38 -7.33
N LEU A 178 -13.59 -1.67 -7.11
CA LEU A 178 -12.29 -2.12 -6.68
C LEU A 178 -11.30 -1.94 -7.83
N GLU A 179 -10.36 -1.02 -7.66
CA GLU A 179 -9.44 -0.61 -8.73
C GLU A 179 -7.99 -0.62 -8.26
N VAL A 180 -7.12 -1.20 -9.09
CA VAL A 180 -5.67 -1.16 -8.93
C VAL A 180 -5.04 -0.65 -10.22
N THR A 181 -4.21 0.38 -10.13
CA THR A 181 -3.39 0.84 -11.26
C THR A 181 -1.96 0.32 -11.10
N VAL A 182 -1.42 -0.34 -12.12
CA VAL A 182 -0.01 -0.77 -12.17
C VAL A 182 0.58 -0.29 -13.49
N GLY A 183 1.45 0.72 -13.42
CA GLY A 183 1.90 1.44 -14.63
C GLY A 183 0.70 2.06 -15.34
N ASP A 184 0.56 1.80 -16.64
CA ASP A 184 -0.53 2.34 -17.47
C ASP A 184 -1.79 1.45 -17.49
N LYS A 185 -1.78 0.33 -16.77
CA LYS A 185 -2.89 -0.65 -16.76
C LYS A 185 -3.74 -0.49 -15.51
N VAL A 186 -5.05 -0.40 -15.73
CA VAL A 186 -6.07 -0.39 -14.67
C VAL A 186 -6.71 -1.77 -14.59
N TYR A 187 -6.60 -2.41 -13.43
CA TYR A 187 -7.27 -3.66 -13.10
C TYR A 187 -8.49 -3.37 -12.24
N ARG A 188 -9.58 -4.12 -12.46
CA ARG A 188 -10.86 -3.95 -11.75
C ARG A 188 -11.41 -5.27 -11.21
N GLY A 189 -12.27 -5.19 -10.20
CA GLY A 189 -12.97 -6.34 -9.64
C GLY A 189 -12.02 -7.44 -9.15
N GLN A 190 -12.28 -8.69 -9.53
CA GLN A 190 -11.46 -9.83 -9.09
C GLN A 190 -9.97 -9.68 -9.48
N ASN A 191 -9.68 -9.15 -10.68
CA ASN A 191 -8.30 -8.92 -11.11
C ASN A 191 -7.58 -7.89 -10.23
N ALA A 192 -8.31 -6.87 -9.73
CA ALA A 192 -7.76 -5.90 -8.79
C ALA A 192 -7.47 -6.56 -7.44
N LEU A 193 -8.41 -7.37 -6.93
CA LEU A 193 -8.24 -8.12 -5.69
C LEU A 193 -7.02 -9.06 -5.74
N ASP A 194 -6.84 -9.77 -6.86
CA ASP A 194 -5.72 -10.69 -7.08
C ASP A 194 -4.37 -9.96 -7.19
N LYS A 195 -4.38 -8.67 -7.53
CA LYS A 195 -3.17 -7.83 -7.51
C LYS A 195 -2.88 -7.32 -6.10
N MET A 196 -3.90 -6.92 -5.34
CA MET A 196 -3.74 -6.45 -3.95
C MET A 196 -3.33 -7.58 -3.00
N SER A 197 -3.71 -8.83 -3.30
CA SER A 197 -3.33 -9.99 -2.48
C SER A 197 -1.86 -10.39 -2.63
N LYS A 198 -1.18 -9.92 -3.68
CA LYS A 198 0.23 -10.22 -3.93
C LYS A 198 1.11 -9.25 -3.16
N VAL A 199 1.96 -9.80 -2.30
CA VAL A 199 3.01 -9.06 -1.58
C VAL A 199 4.01 -8.53 -2.61
N ILE A 200 4.34 -7.25 -2.52
CA ILE A 200 5.36 -6.64 -3.37
C ILE A 200 6.71 -6.97 -2.75
N VAL A 201 7.37 -7.99 -3.32
CA VAL A 201 8.71 -8.40 -2.95
C VAL A 201 9.71 -8.07 -4.05
N GLY A 202 11.00 -8.04 -3.71
CA GLY A 202 12.08 -7.84 -4.68
C GLY A 202 12.04 -8.91 -5.78
N GLN A 203 12.58 -8.59 -6.96
CA GLN A 203 12.61 -9.54 -8.09
C GLN A 203 13.26 -10.86 -7.69
N ASP A 204 14.37 -10.81 -6.95
CA ASP A 204 15.06 -12.00 -6.43
C ASP A 204 14.19 -12.81 -5.45
N THR A 205 13.38 -12.13 -4.63
CA THR A 205 12.47 -12.79 -3.69
C THR A 205 11.30 -13.47 -4.41
N ASN A 206 10.78 -12.88 -5.48
CA ASN A 206 9.77 -13.54 -6.32
C ASN A 206 10.34 -14.83 -6.93
N GLU A 207 11.59 -14.81 -7.41
CA GLU A 207 12.25 -16.02 -7.91
C GLU A 207 12.38 -17.10 -6.84
N ILE A 208 12.66 -16.74 -5.58
CA ILE A 208 12.74 -17.73 -4.48
C ILE A 208 11.38 -18.38 -4.23
N PHE A 209 10.30 -17.59 -4.20
CA PHE A 209 8.96 -18.14 -3.98
C PHE A 209 8.40 -18.91 -5.19
N ASP A 210 8.79 -18.52 -6.41
CA ASP A 210 8.38 -19.20 -7.64
C ASP A 210 9.18 -20.49 -7.88
N THR A 211 10.47 -20.51 -7.52
CA THR A 211 11.38 -21.65 -7.77
C THR A 211 11.60 -22.56 -6.55
N GLY A 212 11.25 -22.10 -5.35
CA GLY A 212 11.50 -22.79 -4.09
C GLY A 212 12.98 -22.87 -3.67
N ASN A 213 13.89 -22.20 -4.40
CA ASN A 213 15.32 -22.25 -4.18
C ASN A 213 15.85 -20.89 -3.74
N ASP A 214 16.42 -20.83 -2.53
CA ASP A 214 17.07 -19.63 -2.00
C ASP A 214 18.54 -19.55 -2.46
N LYS A 215 18.91 -18.48 -3.16
CA LYS A 215 20.31 -18.21 -3.53
C LYS A 215 20.97 -17.46 -2.37
N PRO A 216 22.15 -17.90 -1.89
CA PRO A 216 22.81 -17.23 -0.77
C PRO A 216 23.11 -15.76 -1.10
N VAL A 217 22.73 -14.88 -0.19
CA VAL A 217 22.92 -13.43 -0.32
C VAL A 217 24.41 -13.10 -0.24
N GLY A 218 25.00 -12.67 -1.36
CA GLY A 218 26.40 -12.23 -1.44
C GLY A 218 27.36 -13.27 -2.00
N LYS A 219 27.54 -13.25 -3.32
CA LYS A 219 28.77 -13.70 -3.99
C LYS A 219 29.15 -12.67 -5.04
#